data_AF-A0A2U1JRD9-F1
#
_entry.id   AF-A0A2U1JRD9-F1
#
_cell.length_a   1.000
_cell.length_b   1.000
_cell.length_c   1.000
_cell.angle_alpha   90.00
_cell.angle_beta   90.00
_cell.angle_gamma   90.00
#
_symmetry.space_group_name_H-M   'P 1'
#
loop_
_entity.id
_entity.type
_entity.pdbx_description
1 polymer ?
#
loop_
_entity_poly.entity_id
_entity_poly.type
_entity_poly.pdbx_seq_one_letter_code
_entity_poly.pdbx_strand_id
1 'polypeptide(L)'
;MEQKRLTELTDQELLQEAKKMKSTSITNGFLIGFLIGIVFYSIVKNSLGLFTLIPLFFVYKLINNSKYNNNELENLLKERNLK
;
A
#
# COMPACT_ATOMS: atom_id res chain seq x y z
N MET A 1 8.63 -16.54 -5.72
CA MET A 1 7.20 -16.90 -5.77
C MET A 1 6.66 -16.38 -7.08
N GLU A 2 6.17 -17.25 -7.97
CA GLU A 2 5.51 -16.81 -9.19
C GLU A 2 4.36 -15.86 -8.85
N GLN A 3 4.31 -14.72 -9.51
CA GLN A 3 3.14 -13.84 -9.45
C GLN A 3 2.03 -14.50 -10.27
N LYS A 4 1.17 -15.29 -9.61
CA LYS A 4 -0.10 -15.69 -10.22
C LYS A 4 -0.88 -14.44 -10.60
N ARG A 5 -1.45 -14.43 -11.82
CA ARG A 5 -2.30 -13.33 -12.28
C ARG A 5 -3.60 -13.34 -11.47
N LEU A 6 -4.22 -12.17 -11.26
CA LEU A 6 -5.47 -12.09 -10.49
C LEU A 6 -6.58 -12.99 -11.07
N THR A 7 -6.56 -13.20 -12.39
CA THR A 7 -7.48 -14.09 -13.11
C THR A 7 -7.32 -15.57 -12.76
N GLU A 8 -6.14 -15.99 -12.31
CA GLU A 8 -5.82 -17.38 -11.97
C GLU A 8 -6.17 -17.74 -10.51
N LEU A 9 -6.59 -16.75 -9.71
CA LEU A 9 -7.00 -16.95 -8.33
C LEU A 9 -8.41 -17.54 -8.26
N THR A 10 -8.62 -18.44 -7.30
CA THR A 10 -9.95 -18.90 -6.90
C THR A 10 -10.73 -17.78 -6.19
N ASP A 11 -12.05 -17.92 -6.09
CA ASP A 11 -12.90 -16.87 -5.50
C ASP A 11 -12.54 -16.57 -4.03
N GLN A 12 -12.14 -17.59 -3.27
CA GLN A 12 -11.67 -17.42 -1.89
C GLN A 12 -10.33 -16.67 -1.83
N GLU A 13 -9.40 -16.98 -2.74
CA GLU A 13 -8.11 -16.28 -2.83
C GLU A 13 -8.29 -14.83 -3.27
N LEU A 14 -9.20 -14.56 -4.21
CA LEU A 14 -9.57 -13.22 -4.68
C LEU A 14 -10.12 -12.35 -3.54
N LEU A 15 -11.05 -12.90 -2.74
CA LEU A 15 -11.59 -12.21 -1.57
C LEU A 15 -10.52 -11.96 -0.49
N GLN A 16 -9.61 -12.91 -0.27
CA GLN A 16 -8.48 -12.71 0.64
C GLN A 16 -7.53 -11.61 0.16
N GLU A 17 -7.18 -11.60 -1.13
CA GLU A 17 -6.32 -10.58 -1.71
C GLU A 17 -6.98 -9.20 -1.63
N ALA A 18 -8.30 -9.10 -1.85
CA ALA A 18 -9.05 -7.86 -1.70
C ALA A 18 -9.04 -7.33 -0.26
N LYS A 19 -9.24 -8.21 0.73
CA LYS A 19 -9.16 -7.84 2.14
C LYS A 19 -7.76 -7.39 2.53
N LYS A 20 -6.74 -8.09 2.03
CA LYS A 20 -5.33 -7.77 2.26
C LYS A 20 -4.93 -6.44 1.64
N MET A 21 -5.37 -6.18 0.42
CA MET A 21 -5.14 -4.92 -0.29
C MET A 21 -5.78 -3.75 0.47
N LYS A 22 -7.04 -3.90 0.93
CA LYS A 22 -7.70 -2.90 1.76
C LYS A 22 -6.94 -2.63 3.06
N SER A 23 -6.53 -3.68 3.77
CA SER A 23 -5.75 -3.54 5.00
C SER A 23 -4.41 -2.85 4.74
N THR A 24 -3.73 -3.21 3.65
CA THR A 24 -2.44 -2.64 3.26
C THR A 24 -2.58 -1.16 2.92
N SER A 25 -3.64 -0.75 2.22
CA SER A 25 -3.90 0.66 1.93
C SER A 25 -4.10 1.49 3.21
N ILE A 26 -4.80 0.95 4.21
CA ILE A 26 -4.98 1.61 5.50
C ILE A 26 -3.65 1.73 6.24
N THR A 27 -2.90 0.63 6.34
CA THR A 27 -1.58 0.63 7.00
C THR A 27 -0.60 1.55 6.30
N ASN A 28 -0.59 1.56 4.96
CA ASN A 28 0.25 2.47 4.18
C ASN A 28 -0.14 3.92 4.43
N GLY A 29 -1.44 4.25 4.42
CA GLY A 29 -1.92 5.60 4.72
C GLY A 29 -1.49 6.07 6.12
N PHE A 30 -1.62 5.20 7.13
CA PHE A 30 -1.16 5.48 8.49
C PHE A 30 0.37 5.71 8.55
N LEU A 31 1.15 4.83 7.92
CA LEU A 31 2.61 4.95 7.87
C LEU A 31 3.03 6.24 7.16
N ILE A 32 2.41 6.59 6.04
CA ILE A 32 2.70 7.84 5.32
C ILE A 32 2.42 9.04 6.22
N GLY A 33 1.27 9.08 6.90
CA GLY A 33 0.95 10.16 7.84
C GLY A 33 1.95 10.26 9.00
N PHE A 34 2.35 9.12 9.57
CA PHE A 34 3.37 9.05 10.61
C PHE A 34 4.73 9.57 10.14
N LEU A 35 5.16 9.19 8.93
CA LEU A 35 6.42 9.63 8.33
C LEU A 35 6.41 11.14 8.04
N ILE A 36 5.30 11.68 7.55
CA ILE A 36 5.13 13.14 7.38
C ILE A 36 5.22 13.85 8.74
N GLY A 37 4.63 13.28 9.80
CA GLY A 37 4.76 13.81 11.15
C GLY A 37 6.20 13.88 11.64
N ILE A 38 7.01 12.85 11.37
CA ILE A 38 8.44 12.84 11.70
C ILE A 38 9.18 13.94 10.94
N VAL A 39 8.91 14.10 9.63
CA VAL A 39 9.52 15.16 8.82
C VAL A 39 9.17 16.53 9.39
N PHE A 40 7.90 16.75 9.76
CA PHE A 40 7.45 18.02 10.35
C PHE A 40 8.15 18.32 11.68
N TYR A 41 8.26 17.32 12.56
CA TYR A 41 8.99 17.45 13.82
C TYR A 41 10.48 17.75 13.61
N SER A 42 11.11 17.09 12.64
CA SER A 42 12.51 17.30 12.27
C SER A 42 12.76 18.74 11.80
N ILE A 43 11.84 19.33 11.02
CA ILE A 43 11.91 20.74 10.60
C ILE A 43 11.83 21.66 11.82
N VAL A 44 10.86 21.46 12.72
CA VAL A 44 10.70 22.28 13.94
C VAL A 44 11.92 22.20 14.86
N LYS A 45 12.56 21.04 14.95
CA LYS A 45 13.79 20.83 15.72
C LYS A 45 15.07 21.18 14.98
N ASN A 46 14.97 21.71 13.75
CA ASN A 46 16.09 22.04 12.87
C ASN A 46 17.08 20.87 12.66
N SER A 47 16.58 19.63 12.74
CA SER A 47 17.35 18.39 12.56
C SER A 47 17.21 17.88 11.14
N LEU A 48 17.47 18.77 10.18
CA LEU A 48 17.39 18.48 8.75
C LEU A 48 18.58 17.60 8.33
N GLY A 49 18.31 16.44 7.74
CA GLY A 49 19.35 15.48 7.38
C GLY A 49 18.80 14.07 7.17
N LEU A 50 19.49 13.04 7.67
CA LEU A 50 19.06 11.64 7.52
C LEU A 50 17.64 11.40 8.06
N PHE A 51 17.22 12.15 9.09
CA PHE A 51 15.87 12.08 9.65
C PHE A 51 14.75 12.53 8.72
N THR A 52 15.04 13.28 7.65
CA THR A 52 14.05 13.61 6.60
C THR A 52 14.20 12.70 5.39
N LEU A 53 15.43 12.30 5.04
CA LEU A 53 15.71 11.39 3.91
C LEU A 53 15.18 9.99 4.15
N ILE A 54 15.35 9.43 5.35
CA ILE A 54 14.87 8.08 5.69
C ILE A 54 13.35 8.00 5.53
N PRO A 55 12.55 8.89 6.16
CA PRO A 55 11.10 8.86 5.95
C PRO A 55 10.68 9.05 4.50
N LEU A 56 11.34 9.94 3.76
CA LEU A 56 11.04 10.18 2.35
C LEU A 56 11.25 8.93 1.49
N PHE A 57 12.34 8.19 1.73
CA PHE A 57 12.60 6.91 1.08
C PHE A 57 11.53 5.87 1.40
N PHE A 58 11.10 5.77 2.67
CA PHE A 58 10.05 4.85 3.07
C PHE A 58 8.71 5.19 2.43
N VAL A 59 8.32 6.47 2.34
CA VAL A 59 7.10 6.89 1.65
C VAL A 59 7.14 6.47 0.18
N TYR A 60 8.25 6.74 -0.53
CA TYR A 60 8.41 6.33 -1.93
C TYR A 60 8.25 4.80 -2.10
N LYS A 61 8.93 4.03 -1.25
CA LYS A 61 8.85 2.57 -1.29
C LYS A 61 7.44 2.04 -0.99
N LEU A 62 6.69 2.70 -0.11
CA LEU A 62 5.33 2.31 0.25
C LEU A 62 4.35 2.52 -0.90
N ILE A 63 4.47 3.66 -1.60
CA ILE A 63 3.63 3.98 -2.76
C ILE A 63 3.88 3.00 -3.90
N ASN A 64 5.15 2.60 -4.10
CA ASN A 64 5.54 1.73 -5.21
C ASN A 64 5.41 0.22 -4.91
N ASN A 65 4.92 -0.19 -3.74
CA ASN A 65 4.80 -1.61 -3.34
C ASN A 65 3.49 -2.28 -3.81
N SER A 66 2.71 -1.60 -4.67
CA SER A 66 1.46 -2.16 -5.17
C SER A 66 1.74 -3.36 -6.07
N LYS A 67 1.36 -4.57 -5.60
CA LYS A 67 1.57 -5.83 -6.32
C LYS A 67 0.58 -6.04 -7.47
N TYR A 68 -0.62 -5.46 -7.35
CA TYR A 68 -1.71 -5.58 -8.30
C TYR A 68 -2.47 -4.26 -8.40
N ASN A 69 -3.04 -3.98 -9.58
CA ASN A 69 -3.82 -2.76 -9.77
C ASN A 69 -5.17 -2.90 -9.06
N ASN A 70 -5.50 -1.94 -8.19
CA ASN A 70 -6.77 -1.96 -7.42
C ASN A 70 -7.99 -2.09 -8.36
N ASN A 71 -7.95 -1.41 -9.51
CA ASN A 71 -9.03 -1.43 -10.49
C ASN A 71 -9.24 -2.80 -11.13
N GLU A 72 -8.15 -3.52 -11.40
CA GLU A 72 -8.21 -4.85 -12.01
C GLU A 72 -8.81 -5.87 -11.03
N LEU A 73 -8.40 -5.80 -9.76
CA LEU A 73 -8.98 -6.63 -8.70
C LEU A 73 -10.47 -6.34 -8.50
N GLU A 74 -10.86 -5.07 -8.49
CA GLU A 74 -12.27 -4.68 -8.32
C GLU A 74 -13.14 -5.15 -9.49
N ASN A 75 -12.65 -5.03 -10.72
CA ASN A 75 -13.37 -5.50 -11.91
C ASN A 75 -13.58 -7.02 -11.87
N LEU A 76 -12.57 -7.80 -11.48
CA LEU A 76 -12.68 -9.26 -11.37
C LEU A 76 -13.66 -9.69 -10.27
N LEU A 77 -13.68 -8.98 -9.14
CA LEU A 77 -14.66 -9.24 -8.07
C LEU A 77 -16.10 -8.99 -8.55
N LYS A 78 -16.33 -7.92 -9.32
CA LYS A 78 -17.64 -7.59 -9.90
C LYS A 78 -18.06 -8.62 -10.96
N GLU A 79 -17.14 -8.99 -11.86
CA GLU A 79 -17.40 -9.98 -12.92
C GLU A 79 -17.83 -11.33 -12.33
N ARG A 80 -17.24 -11.73 -11.20
CA ARG A 80 -17.57 -12.97 -10.49
C ARG A 80 -18.70 -12.83 -9.46
N ASN A 81 -19.38 -11.69 -9.40
CA ASN A 81 -20.47 -11.42 -8.43
C ASN A 81 -20.05 -11.62 -6.96
N LEU A 82 -18.78 -11.38 -6.64
CA LEU A 82 -18.23 -11.48 -5.29
C LEU A 82 -18.32 -10.14 -4.52
N LYS A 83 -18.68 -9.05 -5.20
CA LYS A 83 -18.90 -7.72 -4.63
C LYS A 83 -19.75 -6.85 -5.55
#